data_AF-A0AAD5XSS1-F1
#
_entry.id   AF-A0AAD5XSS1-F1
#
_cell.length_a   1.000
_cell.length_b   1.000
_cell.length_c   1.000
_cell.angle_alpha   90.00
_cell.angle_beta   90.00
_cell.angle_gamma   90.00
#
_symmetry.space_group_name_H-M   'P 1'
#
loop_
_entity.id
_entity.type
_entity.pdbx_description
1 polymer ?
#
loop_
_entity_poly.entity_id
_entity_poly.type
_entity_poly.pdbx_seq_one_letter_code
_entity_poly.pdbx_strand_id
1 'polypeptide(L)'
;MPPKRPRTETLQTSEASDTHALQVVRASSRLSAEQKASLTSFEEVFSSPLGSYLLIELLSTCNISVALLQKARDICIDKSFSECKYADMAPLFGLDPNAGGLDITPLVPLHCRIPLAVWKTILEGVDQVEDEIGTVSLHVNENTRSQWIAAWFRPLVALFRSRIRKMPERTMLGHRTKGGRIELQYWLHAQCLLVVIEVKFSLSDNIAAQDALAQLFAELDAADFRNRKETLAVPTVRGVLTDGTRFRFVDYNSGTISQSDVYSVDTNNYQATAATMKPICEIFFASLLEGWKHGLEAYRARLLTQELTGARRASATEWQAACIAAVEALKLASEMNPADKDRQAKDVIALIEQSVTVVQKARLAGFYRETSAYSTD
;
A
#
# COMPACT_ATOMS: atom_id res chain seq x y z
N MET A 1 -2.50 -59.12 -35.88
CA MET A 1 -2.82 -58.06 -34.90
C MET A 1 -4.25 -57.60 -35.15
N PRO A 2 -5.16 -57.62 -34.16
CA PRO A 2 -6.52 -57.12 -34.36
C PRO A 2 -6.54 -55.59 -34.22
N PRO A 3 -7.52 -54.90 -34.84
CA PRO A 3 -7.61 -53.44 -34.80
C PRO A 3 -8.06 -52.97 -33.41
N LYS A 4 -7.32 -51.99 -32.85
CA LYS A 4 -7.70 -51.26 -31.63
C LYS A 4 -9.00 -50.51 -31.88
N ARG A 5 -10.03 -50.77 -31.06
CA ARG A 5 -11.27 -49.98 -31.03
C ARG A 5 -10.98 -48.55 -30.51
N PRO A 6 -11.71 -47.53 -30.99
CA PRO A 6 -11.58 -46.17 -30.47
C PRO A 6 -12.19 -46.09 -29.06
N ARG A 7 -11.48 -45.44 -28.14
CA ARG A 7 -11.99 -45.04 -26.83
C ARG A 7 -13.02 -43.93 -27.03
N THR A 8 -14.26 -44.19 -26.62
CA THR A 8 -15.32 -43.18 -26.55
C THR A 8 -15.12 -42.41 -25.25
N GLU A 9 -14.56 -41.20 -25.32
CA GLU A 9 -14.59 -40.24 -24.21
C GLU A 9 -16.03 -39.74 -24.07
N THR A 10 -16.66 -40.10 -22.96
CA THR A 10 -18.01 -39.68 -22.62
C THR A 10 -17.93 -38.28 -22.00
N LEU A 11 -18.53 -37.28 -22.66
CA LEU A 11 -18.75 -35.95 -22.08
C LEU A 11 -19.58 -36.08 -20.79
N GLN A 12 -18.94 -35.94 -19.63
CA GLN A 12 -19.57 -35.88 -18.30
C GLN A 12 -19.76 -34.45 -17.76
N THR A 13 -19.68 -33.43 -18.61
CA THR A 13 -19.72 -32.02 -18.17
C THR A 13 -21.13 -31.40 -18.15
N SER A 14 -22.14 -32.04 -18.74
CA SER A 14 -23.50 -31.48 -18.86
C SER A 14 -24.35 -31.66 -17.59
N GLU A 15 -24.33 -32.83 -16.95
CA GLU A 15 -25.25 -33.12 -15.83
C GLU A 15 -24.89 -32.36 -14.53
N ALA A 16 -23.60 -32.11 -14.29
CA ALA A 16 -23.14 -31.35 -13.12
C ALA A 16 -23.53 -29.87 -13.23
N SER A 17 -23.45 -29.28 -14.43
CA SER A 17 -23.84 -27.90 -14.68
C SER A 17 -25.34 -27.68 -14.44
N ASP A 18 -26.17 -28.62 -14.88
CA ASP A 18 -27.63 -28.54 -14.70
C ASP A 18 -28.04 -28.72 -13.22
N THR A 19 -27.32 -29.57 -12.48
CA THR A 19 -27.57 -29.77 -11.04
C THR A 19 -27.27 -28.51 -10.23
N HIS A 20 -26.16 -27.82 -10.53
CA HIS A 20 -25.82 -26.56 -9.88
C HIS A 20 -26.77 -25.43 -10.27
N ALA A 21 -27.18 -25.33 -11.54
CA ALA A 21 -28.16 -24.34 -11.98
C ALA A 21 -29.51 -24.52 -11.25
N LEU A 22 -29.97 -25.76 -11.08
CA LEU A 22 -31.18 -26.10 -10.30
C LEU A 22 -31.05 -25.75 -8.82
N GLN A 23 -29.88 -25.97 -8.22
CA GLN A 23 -29.61 -25.59 -6.83
C GLN A 23 -29.58 -24.07 -6.64
N VAL A 24 -29.01 -23.32 -7.59
CA VAL A 24 -29.03 -21.85 -7.61
C VAL A 24 -30.46 -21.32 -7.70
N VAL A 25 -31.29 -21.88 -8.59
CA VAL A 25 -32.70 -21.48 -8.74
C VAL A 25 -33.48 -21.76 -7.46
N ARG A 26 -33.26 -22.93 -6.81
CA ARG A 26 -33.89 -23.28 -5.53
C ARG A 26 -33.40 -22.45 -4.34
N ALA A 27 -32.14 -22.03 -4.35
CA ALA A 27 -31.58 -21.16 -3.32
C ALA A 27 -32.07 -19.71 -3.53
N SER A 28 -32.09 -19.23 -4.77
CA SER A 28 -32.59 -17.90 -5.15
C SER A 28 -34.09 -17.75 -4.98
N SER A 29 -34.88 -18.81 -5.07
CA SER A 29 -36.33 -18.73 -4.80
C SER A 29 -36.66 -18.49 -3.34
N ARG A 30 -35.71 -18.74 -2.42
CA ARG A 30 -35.83 -18.44 -0.99
C ARG A 30 -35.46 -17.00 -0.66
N LEU A 31 -34.93 -16.26 -1.63
CA LEU A 31 -34.55 -14.86 -1.49
C LEU A 31 -35.71 -13.94 -1.87
N SER A 32 -36.00 -12.94 -1.03
CA SER A 32 -36.90 -11.83 -1.32
C SER A 32 -36.40 -11.01 -2.52
N ALA A 33 -37.28 -10.22 -3.13
CA ALA A 33 -36.90 -9.34 -4.24
C ALA A 33 -35.78 -8.35 -3.86
N GLU A 34 -35.77 -7.90 -2.60
CA GLU A 34 -34.77 -7.01 -2.02
C GLU A 34 -33.41 -7.71 -1.85
N GLN A 35 -33.43 -9.00 -1.48
CA GLN A 35 -32.24 -9.85 -1.38
C GLN A 35 -31.61 -10.06 -2.75
N LYS A 36 -32.42 -10.27 -3.80
CA LYS A 36 -31.93 -10.41 -5.19
C LYS A 36 -31.31 -9.12 -5.72
N ALA A 37 -31.89 -7.96 -5.40
CA ALA A 37 -31.38 -6.65 -5.83
C ALA A 37 -30.10 -6.20 -5.08
N SER A 38 -29.84 -6.75 -3.90
CA SER A 38 -28.63 -6.44 -3.11
C SER A 38 -27.41 -7.26 -3.53
N LEU A 39 -27.63 -8.36 -4.25
CA LEU A 39 -26.60 -9.32 -4.65
C LEU A 39 -25.95 -9.00 -6.01
N THR A 40 -26.58 -8.19 -6.86
CA THR A 40 -26.07 -7.79 -8.19
C THR A 40 -24.71 -7.09 -8.19
N SER A 41 -24.20 -6.62 -7.04
CA SER A 41 -22.88 -5.99 -6.93
C SER A 41 -21.70 -6.97 -6.77
N PHE A 42 -21.94 -8.27 -6.54
CA PHE A 42 -20.86 -9.27 -6.59
C PHE A 42 -20.74 -9.85 -8.01
N GLU A 43 -20.65 -9.00 -9.04
CA GLU A 43 -20.73 -9.41 -10.44
C GLU A 43 -19.79 -10.57 -10.77
N GLU A 44 -18.56 -10.60 -10.24
CA GLU A 44 -17.61 -11.70 -10.48
C GLU A 44 -18.03 -13.03 -9.82
N VAL A 45 -18.63 -13.00 -8.62
CA VAL A 45 -19.14 -14.19 -7.91
C VAL A 45 -20.46 -14.67 -8.52
N PHE A 46 -21.31 -13.74 -8.96
CA PHE A 46 -22.58 -14.02 -9.66
C PHE A 46 -22.41 -14.38 -11.13
N SER A 47 -21.27 -14.05 -11.73
CA SER A 47 -20.94 -14.44 -13.11
C SER A 47 -20.80 -15.95 -13.29
N SER A 48 -20.67 -16.71 -12.18
CA SER A 48 -20.77 -18.17 -12.20
C SER A 48 -21.96 -18.67 -11.37
N PRO A 49 -22.74 -19.63 -11.88
CA PRO A 49 -23.80 -20.29 -11.10
C PRO A 49 -23.27 -20.87 -9.77
N LEU A 50 -22.07 -21.44 -9.78
CA LEU A 50 -21.47 -22.03 -8.58
C LEU A 50 -21.14 -20.99 -7.51
N GLY A 51 -20.58 -19.83 -7.90
CA GLY A 51 -20.28 -18.75 -6.96
C GLY A 51 -21.54 -18.15 -6.32
N SER A 52 -22.60 -18.03 -7.11
CA SER A 52 -23.92 -17.60 -6.62
C SER A 52 -24.48 -18.55 -5.55
N TYR A 53 -24.40 -19.85 -5.80
CA TYR A 53 -24.87 -20.88 -4.86
C TYR A 53 -24.06 -20.87 -3.56
N LEU A 54 -22.72 -20.89 -3.67
CA LEU A 54 -21.83 -20.90 -2.51
C LEU A 54 -21.99 -19.66 -1.63
N LEU A 55 -22.23 -18.49 -2.23
CA LEU A 55 -22.51 -17.27 -1.47
C LEU A 55 -23.84 -17.38 -0.72
N ILE A 56 -24.91 -17.84 -1.37
CA ILE A 56 -26.22 -18.00 -0.71
C ILE A 56 -26.14 -19.04 0.41
N GLU A 57 -25.44 -20.14 0.18
CA GLU A 57 -25.21 -21.18 1.18
C GLU A 57 -24.39 -20.66 2.36
N LEU A 58 -23.33 -19.89 2.11
CA LEU A 58 -22.52 -19.25 3.16
C LEU A 58 -23.35 -18.27 3.98
N LEU A 59 -24.15 -17.41 3.33
CA LEU A 59 -25.02 -16.46 4.01
C LEU A 59 -26.07 -17.15 4.87
N SER A 60 -26.67 -18.23 4.34
CA SER A 60 -27.65 -19.04 5.07
C SER A 60 -26.99 -19.78 6.25
N THR A 61 -25.80 -20.36 6.05
CA THR A 61 -25.08 -21.15 7.07
C THR A 61 -24.60 -20.26 8.21
N CYS A 62 -24.12 -19.05 7.88
CA CYS A 62 -23.67 -18.07 8.85
C CYS A 62 -24.81 -17.21 9.43
N ASN A 63 -26.06 -17.46 9.05
CA ASN A 63 -27.24 -16.69 9.43
C ASN A 63 -27.07 -15.16 9.20
N ILE A 64 -26.39 -14.80 8.11
CA ILE A 64 -26.16 -13.42 7.71
C ILE A 64 -27.43 -12.91 7.05
N SER A 65 -28.16 -12.05 7.76
CA SER A 65 -29.39 -11.45 7.23
C SER A 65 -29.07 -10.51 6.06
N VAL A 66 -30.01 -10.32 5.15
CA VAL A 66 -29.83 -9.34 4.07
C VAL A 66 -29.80 -7.91 4.57
N ALA A 67 -30.48 -7.62 5.68
CA ALA A 67 -30.30 -6.35 6.38
C ALA A 67 -28.83 -6.15 6.81
N LEU A 68 -28.11 -7.21 7.19
CA LEU A 68 -26.68 -7.14 7.52
C LEU A 68 -25.80 -6.96 6.28
N LEU A 69 -26.16 -7.57 5.13
CA LEU A 69 -25.48 -7.34 3.85
C LEU A 69 -25.73 -5.95 3.28
N GLN A 70 -26.96 -5.44 3.38
CA GLN A 70 -27.32 -4.08 3.01
C GLN A 70 -26.62 -3.10 3.93
N LYS A 71 -26.62 -3.34 5.24
CA LYS A 71 -25.84 -2.56 6.20
C LYS A 71 -24.34 -2.63 5.91
N ALA A 72 -23.82 -3.76 5.42
CA ALA A 72 -22.43 -3.91 4.97
C ALA A 72 -22.14 -3.18 3.65
N ARG A 73 -23.14 -3.06 2.76
CA ARG A 73 -23.09 -2.23 1.55
C ARG A 73 -23.15 -0.73 1.88
N ASP A 74 -23.92 -0.37 2.90
CA ASP A 74 -24.00 1.00 3.44
C ASP A 74 -22.71 1.43 4.17
N ILE A 75 -21.74 0.52 4.37
CA ILE A 75 -20.38 0.83 4.84
C ILE A 75 -19.58 1.55 3.74
N CYS A 76 -19.95 1.40 2.46
CA CYS A 76 -19.33 2.15 1.38
C CYS A 76 -19.81 3.60 1.39
N ILE A 77 -18.89 4.52 1.63
CA ILE A 77 -19.14 5.95 1.59
C ILE A 77 -19.16 6.39 0.12
N ASP A 78 -20.28 6.94 -0.32
CA ASP A 78 -20.47 7.41 -1.71
C ASP A 78 -19.73 8.74 -2.02
N LYS A 79 -18.53 8.91 -1.46
CA LYS A 79 -17.70 10.12 -1.55
C LYS A 79 -16.35 9.80 -2.20
N SER A 80 -15.79 10.77 -2.89
CA SER A 80 -14.38 10.72 -3.32
C SER A 80 -13.44 10.95 -2.12
N PHE A 81 -12.14 10.65 -2.29
CA PHE A 81 -11.15 10.84 -1.22
C PHE A 81 -11.18 12.27 -0.63
N SER A 82 -11.19 13.30 -1.48
CA SER A 82 -11.19 14.70 -1.06
C SER A 82 -12.50 15.18 -0.39
N GLU A 83 -13.58 14.41 -0.53
CA GLU A 83 -14.88 14.70 0.08
C GLU A 83 -15.09 13.98 1.41
N CYS A 84 -14.18 13.06 1.77
CA CYS A 84 -14.27 12.30 3.01
C CYS A 84 -14.15 13.23 4.22
N LYS A 85 -15.07 13.07 5.18
CA LYS A 85 -15.01 13.76 6.48
C LYS A 85 -14.63 12.76 7.56
N TYR A 86 -14.00 13.26 8.62
CA TYR A 86 -13.56 12.40 9.72
C TYR A 86 -14.74 11.62 10.33
N ALA A 87 -15.88 12.28 10.53
CA ALA A 87 -17.08 11.66 11.06
C ALA A 87 -17.63 10.50 10.21
N ASP A 88 -17.39 10.51 8.89
CA ASP A 88 -17.80 9.41 8.01
C ASP A 88 -16.79 8.26 8.03
N MET A 89 -15.49 8.59 8.00
CA MET A 89 -14.42 7.59 7.90
C MET A 89 -14.16 6.89 9.23
N ALA A 90 -14.15 7.61 10.36
CA ALA A 90 -13.77 7.08 11.67
C ALA A 90 -14.49 5.76 12.06
N PRO A 91 -15.82 5.63 11.90
CA PRO A 91 -16.52 4.39 12.20
C PRO A 91 -16.02 3.17 11.40
N LEU A 92 -15.48 3.38 10.19
CA LEU A 92 -14.94 2.30 9.35
C LEU A 92 -13.66 1.66 9.93
N PHE A 93 -13.01 2.35 10.87
CA PHE A 93 -11.79 1.91 11.56
C PHE A 93 -12.04 1.65 13.04
N GLY A 94 -13.30 1.63 13.47
CA GLY A 94 -13.65 1.44 14.89
C GLY A 94 -13.33 2.65 15.78
N LEU A 95 -13.23 3.85 15.19
CA LEU A 95 -12.95 5.10 15.90
C LEU A 95 -14.26 5.87 16.17
N ASP A 96 -14.25 6.74 17.18
CA ASP A 96 -15.32 7.67 17.52
C ASP A 96 -15.33 8.86 16.54
N PRO A 97 -16.41 9.05 15.76
CA PRO A 97 -16.52 10.15 14.79
C PRO A 97 -16.40 11.55 15.41
N ASN A 98 -16.56 11.70 16.72
CA ASN A 98 -16.46 12.98 17.42
C ASN A 98 -15.12 13.18 18.15
N ALA A 99 -14.27 12.16 18.23
CA ALA A 99 -13.00 12.25 18.95
C ALA A 99 -11.92 13.01 18.17
N GLY A 100 -12.13 13.29 16.88
CA GLY A 100 -11.19 14.08 16.08
C GLY A 100 -9.79 13.47 15.96
N GLY A 101 -9.69 12.15 16.10
CA GLY A 101 -8.44 11.40 16.07
C GLY A 101 -7.75 11.24 17.42
N LEU A 102 -8.34 11.69 18.53
CA LEU A 102 -7.74 11.54 19.87
C LEU A 102 -7.82 10.10 20.40
N ASP A 103 -8.68 9.28 19.83
CA ASP A 103 -8.90 7.87 20.13
C ASP A 103 -8.09 6.92 19.24
N ILE A 104 -7.28 7.46 18.32
CA ILE A 104 -6.38 6.68 17.48
C ILE A 104 -5.23 6.15 18.33
N THR A 105 -4.87 4.88 18.10
CA THR A 105 -3.74 4.22 18.78
C THR A 105 -2.45 5.01 18.54
N PRO A 106 -1.69 5.37 19.59
CA PRO A 106 -0.39 6.03 19.42
C PRO A 106 0.61 5.15 18.67
N LEU A 107 1.34 5.76 17.73
CA LEU A 107 2.46 5.18 17.00
C LEU A 107 3.74 5.84 17.49
N VAL A 108 4.77 5.03 17.77
CA VAL A 108 6.14 5.50 17.95
C VAL A 108 6.91 5.16 16.69
N PRO A 109 7.13 6.12 15.76
CA PRO A 109 7.79 5.81 14.51
C PRO A 109 9.23 5.37 14.73
N LEU A 110 9.69 4.41 13.93
CA LEU A 110 11.10 4.04 13.90
C LEU A 110 11.92 5.20 13.33
N HIS A 111 13.02 5.53 14.00
CA HIS A 111 14.01 6.49 13.49
C HIS A 111 15.20 5.74 12.90
N CYS A 112 15.43 5.86 11.59
CA CYS A 112 16.61 5.31 10.96
C CYS A 112 17.61 6.43 10.64
N ARG A 113 18.79 6.39 11.26
CA ARG A 113 19.82 7.41 11.03
C ARG A 113 20.20 7.47 9.55
N ILE A 114 20.25 8.68 9.00
CA ILE A 114 20.73 8.94 7.65
C ILE A 114 22.23 9.29 7.72
N PRO A 115 23.10 8.64 6.91
CA PRO A 115 24.51 8.99 6.83
C PRO A 115 24.73 10.45 6.43
N LEU A 116 25.79 11.07 6.94
CA LEU A 116 26.06 12.48 6.66
C LEU A 116 26.15 12.80 5.15
N ALA A 117 26.70 11.90 4.36
CA ALA A 117 26.81 12.07 2.90
C ALA A 117 25.43 12.17 2.23
N VAL A 118 24.49 11.29 2.60
CA VAL A 118 23.11 11.32 2.07
C VAL A 118 22.39 12.58 2.54
N TRP A 119 22.60 12.98 3.80
CA TRP A 119 22.02 14.20 4.33
C TRP A 119 22.49 15.45 3.57
N LYS A 120 23.77 15.54 3.19
CA LYS A 120 24.27 16.63 2.34
C LYS A 120 23.58 16.67 0.98
N THR A 121 23.41 15.51 0.33
CA THR A 121 22.67 15.43 -0.95
C THR A 121 21.21 15.85 -0.82
N ILE A 122 20.57 15.61 0.34
CA ILE A 122 19.22 16.12 0.63
C ILE A 122 19.23 17.65 0.67
N LEU A 123 20.15 18.24 1.43
CA LEU A 123 20.26 19.70 1.55
C LEU A 123 20.50 20.36 0.19
N GLU A 124 21.46 19.86 -0.60
CA GLU A 124 21.73 20.36 -1.95
C GLU A 124 20.50 20.29 -2.87
N GLY A 125 19.71 19.23 -2.76
CA GLY A 125 18.49 19.05 -3.54
C GLY A 125 17.35 19.97 -3.11
N VAL A 126 17.29 20.33 -1.82
CA VAL A 126 16.32 21.31 -1.29
C VAL A 126 16.71 22.71 -1.72
N ASP A 127 18.00 23.07 -1.62
CA ASP A 127 18.51 24.38 -2.05
C ASP A 127 18.11 24.67 -3.49
N GLN A 128 18.33 23.70 -4.40
CA GLN A 128 17.95 23.83 -5.81
C GLN A 128 16.45 24.06 -6.00
N VAL A 129 15.60 23.39 -5.22
CA VAL A 129 14.15 23.55 -5.34
C VAL A 129 13.70 24.88 -4.73
N GLU A 130 14.28 25.32 -3.62
CA GLU A 130 13.98 26.63 -3.03
C GLU A 130 14.42 27.79 -3.94
N ASP A 131 15.52 27.64 -4.69
CA ASP A 131 15.92 28.60 -5.72
C ASP A 131 14.87 28.73 -6.86
N GLU A 132 14.14 27.64 -7.16
CA GLU A 132 13.14 27.60 -8.22
C GLU A 132 11.75 28.09 -7.77
N ILE A 133 11.28 27.66 -6.59
CA ILE A 133 9.89 27.88 -6.14
C ILE A 133 9.76 28.69 -4.86
N GLY A 134 10.90 29.10 -4.27
CA GLY A 134 10.95 29.83 -3.02
C GLY A 134 10.88 28.94 -1.78
N THR A 135 10.97 29.57 -0.61
CA THR A 135 10.80 28.91 0.68
C THR A 135 9.33 28.55 0.92
N VAL A 136 9.09 27.68 1.90
CA VAL A 136 7.77 27.21 2.35
C VAL A 136 6.75 28.37 2.55
N SER A 137 7.16 29.54 3.04
CA SER A 137 6.26 30.69 3.22
C SER A 137 5.76 31.32 1.92
N LEU A 138 6.44 31.08 0.80
CA LEU A 138 6.12 31.64 -0.52
C LEU A 138 5.21 30.72 -1.35
N HIS A 139 5.00 29.47 -0.92
CA HIS A 139 4.15 28.55 -1.66
C HIS A 139 2.69 28.97 -1.54
N VAL A 140 1.95 28.92 -2.64
CA VAL A 140 0.54 29.36 -2.71
C VAL A 140 -0.44 28.22 -2.96
N ASN A 141 0.04 26.99 -3.13
CA ASN A 141 -0.81 25.82 -3.35
C ASN A 141 -0.12 24.51 -2.90
N GLU A 142 -0.90 23.43 -2.85
CA GLU A 142 -0.48 22.08 -2.46
C GLU A 142 0.58 21.52 -3.40
N ASN A 143 0.46 21.73 -4.71
CA ASN A 143 1.43 21.21 -5.67
C ASN A 143 2.86 21.75 -5.46
N THR A 144 3.02 23.06 -5.22
CA THR A 144 4.34 23.66 -4.91
C THR A 144 4.87 23.10 -3.58
N ARG A 145 4.00 22.91 -2.59
CA ARG A 145 4.34 22.26 -1.31
C ARG A 145 4.82 20.82 -1.51
N SER A 146 4.11 20.04 -2.32
CA SER A 146 4.43 18.66 -2.66
C SER A 146 5.78 18.53 -3.36
N GLN A 147 6.17 19.51 -4.20
CA GLN A 147 7.49 19.53 -4.84
C GLN A 147 8.63 19.77 -3.85
N TRP A 148 8.47 20.72 -2.93
CA TRP A 148 9.43 20.98 -1.86
C TRP A 148 9.57 19.78 -0.90
N ILE A 149 8.46 19.19 -0.46
CA ILE A 149 8.47 17.96 0.36
C ILE A 149 9.18 16.82 -0.39
N ALA A 150 8.89 16.65 -1.67
CA ALA A 150 9.53 15.61 -2.47
C ALA A 150 11.05 15.82 -2.61
N ALA A 151 11.56 17.06 -2.55
CA ALA A 151 13.00 17.34 -2.57
C ALA A 151 13.71 16.73 -1.35
N TRP A 152 13.13 16.88 -0.15
CA TRP A 152 13.65 16.28 1.08
C TRP A 152 13.76 14.76 1.01
N PHE A 153 12.78 14.12 0.38
CA PHE A 153 12.65 12.66 0.35
C PHE A 153 13.32 11.99 -0.86
N ARG A 154 13.60 12.74 -1.93
CA ARG A 154 14.10 12.18 -3.20
C ARG A 154 15.43 11.41 -3.04
N PRO A 155 16.47 11.91 -2.34
CA PRO A 155 17.70 11.14 -2.17
C PRO A 155 17.53 9.85 -1.36
N LEU A 156 16.58 9.83 -0.40
CA LEU A 156 16.26 8.62 0.37
C LEU A 156 15.65 7.54 -0.51
N VAL A 157 14.75 7.92 -1.41
CA VAL A 157 14.14 7.00 -2.39
C VAL A 157 15.19 6.49 -3.38
N ALA A 158 16.16 7.33 -3.76
CA ALA A 158 17.23 6.96 -4.68
C ALA A 158 18.12 5.83 -4.17
N LEU A 159 18.24 5.64 -2.84
CA LEU A 159 18.97 4.52 -2.23
C LEU A 159 18.44 3.15 -2.68
N PHE A 160 17.16 3.08 -3.07
CA PHE A 160 16.53 1.85 -3.56
C PHE A 160 16.73 1.64 -5.08
N ARG A 161 17.60 2.40 -5.75
CA ARG A 161 17.95 2.30 -7.18
C ARG A 161 16.75 2.10 -8.10
N SER A 162 15.72 2.94 -7.93
CA SER A 162 14.47 2.89 -8.70
C SER A 162 13.68 1.58 -8.52
N ARG A 163 13.87 0.84 -7.42
CA ARG A 163 12.99 -0.28 -7.05
C ARG A 163 11.78 0.22 -6.27
N ILE A 164 12.00 1.19 -5.39
CA ILE A 164 10.98 2.12 -4.94
C ILE A 164 10.97 3.34 -5.87
N ARG A 165 9.79 3.75 -6.32
CA ARG A 165 9.63 4.94 -7.16
C ARG A 165 8.46 5.76 -6.67
N LYS A 166 8.62 7.09 -6.70
CA LYS A 166 7.47 7.98 -6.74
C LYS A 166 6.76 7.73 -8.07
N MET A 167 5.49 7.36 -8.02
CA MET A 167 4.68 7.28 -9.23
C MET A 167 4.07 8.66 -9.52
N PRO A 168 3.76 8.96 -10.80
CA PRO A 168 2.94 10.10 -11.12
C PRO A 168 1.63 10.04 -10.35
N GLU A 169 1.01 11.20 -10.15
CA GLU A 169 -0.32 11.29 -9.60
C GLU A 169 -1.29 10.43 -10.41
N ARG A 170 -2.09 9.62 -9.71
CA ARG A 170 -3.06 8.71 -10.34
C ARG A 170 -4.33 8.66 -9.52
N THR A 171 -5.45 8.50 -10.22
CA THR A 171 -6.70 8.11 -9.58
C THR A 171 -6.60 6.66 -9.13
N MET A 172 -6.83 6.43 -7.83
CA MET A 172 -6.94 5.11 -7.24
C MET A 172 -8.40 4.82 -6.96
N LEU A 173 -8.84 3.60 -7.29
CA LEU A 173 -10.17 3.12 -6.91
C LEU A 173 -10.21 2.92 -5.39
N GLY A 174 -11.23 3.47 -4.73
CA GLY A 174 -11.45 3.25 -3.30
C GLY A 174 -12.00 1.86 -3.05
N HIS A 175 -11.74 1.34 -1.85
CA HIS A 175 -12.36 0.10 -1.39
C HIS A 175 -13.71 0.38 -0.74
N ARG A 176 -13.72 1.27 0.26
CA ARG A 176 -14.94 1.75 0.93
C ARG A 176 -15.40 3.12 0.46
N THR A 177 -14.76 3.69 -0.56
CA THR A 177 -15.08 5.02 -1.13
C THR A 177 -15.08 4.97 -2.66
N LYS A 178 -15.50 6.04 -3.34
CA LYS A 178 -15.46 6.12 -4.82
C LYS A 178 -14.03 6.13 -5.40
N GLY A 179 -13.03 6.38 -4.57
CA GLY A 179 -11.66 6.63 -5.03
C GLY A 179 -11.33 8.11 -5.14
N GLY A 180 -10.12 8.40 -5.62
CA GLY A 180 -9.63 9.76 -5.76
C GLY A 180 -8.18 9.82 -6.24
N ARG A 181 -7.68 11.02 -6.45
CA ARG A 181 -6.29 11.25 -6.87
C ARG A 181 -5.38 11.20 -5.64
N ILE A 182 -4.21 10.57 -5.79
CA ILE A 182 -3.15 10.54 -4.77
C ILE A 182 -1.90 11.18 -5.37
N GLU A 183 -1.46 12.30 -4.81
CA GLU A 183 -0.36 13.10 -5.36
C GLU A 183 1.01 12.46 -5.17
N LEU A 184 1.30 12.01 -3.95
CA LEU A 184 2.61 11.49 -3.55
C LEU A 184 2.47 10.05 -3.09
N GLN A 185 2.89 9.14 -3.95
CA GLN A 185 2.78 7.70 -3.72
C GLN A 185 4.07 6.99 -4.10
N TYR A 186 4.58 6.14 -3.21
CA TYR A 186 5.82 5.41 -3.36
C TYR A 186 5.57 3.92 -3.53
N TRP A 187 6.02 3.38 -4.65
CA TRP A 187 5.69 2.03 -5.08
C TRP A 187 6.94 1.17 -5.19
N LEU A 188 6.86 -0.04 -4.65
CA LEU A 188 7.75 -1.12 -4.99
C LEU A 188 7.32 -1.74 -6.32
N HIS A 189 8.22 -1.69 -7.30
CA HIS A 189 8.05 -2.30 -8.63
C HIS A 189 6.75 -1.92 -9.37
N ALA A 190 6.16 -0.77 -9.05
CA ALA A 190 4.90 -0.28 -9.63
C ALA A 190 3.67 -1.19 -9.40
N GLN A 191 3.75 -2.18 -8.50
CA GLN A 191 2.61 -3.04 -8.15
C GLN A 191 2.23 -2.93 -6.68
N CYS A 192 3.21 -2.68 -5.80
CA CYS A 192 3.02 -2.66 -4.36
C CYS A 192 3.16 -1.22 -3.85
N LEU A 193 2.06 -0.61 -3.40
CA LEU A 193 2.07 0.72 -2.80
C LEU A 193 2.54 0.62 -1.34
N LEU A 194 3.60 1.35 -1.00
CA LEU A 194 4.24 1.28 0.32
C LEU A 194 3.90 2.49 1.20
N VAL A 195 4.03 3.69 0.60
CA VAL A 195 3.85 4.96 1.32
C VAL A 195 2.98 5.90 0.51
N VAL A 196 2.01 6.51 1.18
CA VAL A 196 1.18 7.60 0.68
C VAL A 196 1.50 8.85 1.48
N ILE A 197 1.60 10.00 0.81
CA ILE A 197 1.75 11.30 1.49
C ILE A 197 0.59 12.18 1.03
N GLU A 198 -0.21 12.61 1.99
CA GLU A 198 -1.26 13.60 1.79
C GLU A 198 -0.73 14.96 2.18
N VAL A 199 -0.66 15.86 1.18
CA VAL A 199 -0.13 17.22 1.36
C VAL A 199 -1.29 18.20 1.34
N LYS A 200 -1.41 18.99 2.41
CA LYS A 200 -2.36 20.10 2.50
C LYS A 200 -1.66 21.44 2.41
N PHE A 201 -2.41 22.45 1.99
CA PHE A 201 -1.88 23.81 2.00
C PHE A 201 -1.66 24.34 3.43
N SER A 202 -2.59 24.02 4.32
CA SER A 202 -2.52 24.32 5.75
C SER A 202 -3.33 23.30 6.55
N LEU A 203 -2.79 22.85 7.68
CA LEU A 203 -3.51 22.00 8.64
C LEU A 203 -3.91 22.79 9.91
N SER A 204 -3.91 24.13 9.85
CA SER A 204 -3.98 24.99 11.05
C SER A 204 -5.38 25.04 11.66
N ASP A 205 -6.39 24.87 10.82
CA ASP A 205 -7.76 24.63 11.23
C ASP A 205 -7.96 23.16 11.63
N ASN A 206 -8.51 22.94 12.84
CA ASN A 206 -8.73 21.60 13.38
C ASN A 206 -9.70 20.79 12.52
N ILE A 207 -10.76 21.43 11.96
CA ILE A 207 -11.74 20.73 11.13
C ILE A 207 -11.09 20.30 9.81
N ALA A 208 -10.40 21.22 9.13
CA ALA A 208 -9.64 20.89 7.92
C ALA A 208 -8.58 19.81 8.16
N ALA A 209 -7.90 19.83 9.32
CA ALA A 209 -6.92 18.80 9.66
C ALA A 209 -7.56 17.41 9.88
N GLN A 210 -8.75 17.35 10.50
CA GLN A 210 -9.52 16.12 10.66
C GLN A 210 -10.00 15.57 9.31
N ASP A 211 -10.50 16.43 8.44
CA ASP A 211 -10.93 16.04 7.09
C ASP A 211 -9.75 15.56 6.24
N ALA A 212 -8.59 16.20 6.35
CA ALA A 212 -7.37 15.74 5.68
C ALA A 212 -6.90 14.37 6.22
N LEU A 213 -7.06 14.12 7.53
CA LEU A 213 -6.79 12.81 8.12
C LEU A 213 -7.77 11.75 7.59
N ALA A 214 -9.05 12.10 7.43
CA ALA A 214 -10.07 11.23 6.86
C ALA A 214 -9.77 10.87 5.40
N GLN A 215 -9.33 11.86 4.61
CA GLN A 215 -8.85 11.63 3.25
C GLN A 215 -7.67 10.65 3.25
N LEU A 216 -6.66 10.86 4.10
CA LEU A 216 -5.52 9.95 4.21
C LEU A 216 -5.97 8.52 4.58
N PHE A 217 -6.97 8.35 5.45
CA PHE A 217 -7.52 7.04 5.77
C PHE A 217 -8.14 6.34 4.56
N ALA A 218 -8.89 7.08 3.74
CA ALA A 218 -9.47 6.54 2.51
C ALA A 218 -8.38 6.12 1.51
N GLU A 219 -7.30 6.90 1.41
CA GLU A 219 -6.17 6.59 0.55
C GLU A 219 -5.40 5.35 1.02
N LEU A 220 -5.21 5.19 2.33
CA LEU A 220 -4.55 4.02 2.92
C LEU A 220 -5.38 2.73 2.77
N ASP A 221 -6.70 2.80 2.98
CA ASP A 221 -7.62 1.68 2.74
C ASP A 221 -7.60 1.27 1.25
N ALA A 222 -7.63 2.25 0.33
CA ALA A 222 -7.53 2.00 -1.10
C ALA A 222 -6.17 1.38 -1.49
N ALA A 223 -5.08 1.84 -0.89
CA ALA A 223 -3.74 1.32 -1.10
C ALA A 223 -3.61 -0.14 -0.66
N ASP A 224 -4.08 -0.48 0.53
CA ASP A 224 -4.08 -1.85 1.04
C ASP A 224 -4.97 -2.77 0.20
N PHE A 225 -6.20 -2.33 -0.11
CA PHE A 225 -7.10 -3.08 -0.97
C PHE A 225 -6.48 -3.39 -2.33
N ARG A 226 -5.82 -2.40 -2.93
CA ARG A 226 -5.11 -2.60 -4.20
C ARG A 226 -3.98 -3.60 -4.06
N ASN A 227 -3.15 -3.49 -3.01
CA ASN A 227 -2.06 -4.43 -2.77
C ASN A 227 -2.60 -5.88 -2.65
N ARG A 228 -3.71 -6.08 -1.91
CA ARG A 228 -4.38 -7.38 -1.81
C ARG A 228 -4.90 -7.89 -3.15
N LYS A 229 -5.49 -7.01 -3.98
CA LYS A 229 -5.97 -7.37 -5.32
C LYS A 229 -4.84 -7.88 -6.22
N GLU A 230 -3.63 -7.34 -6.04
CA GLU A 230 -2.41 -7.81 -6.73
C GLU A 230 -1.77 -9.05 -6.07
N THR A 231 -2.46 -9.67 -5.09
CA THR A 231 -1.99 -10.78 -4.25
C THR A 231 -0.70 -10.47 -3.48
N LEU A 232 -0.53 -9.20 -3.10
CA LEU A 232 0.59 -8.69 -2.32
C LEU A 232 0.08 -8.28 -0.93
N ALA A 233 0.07 -9.24 -0.01
CA ALA A 233 -0.33 -8.99 1.37
C ALA A 233 0.80 -8.31 2.15
N VAL A 234 0.84 -6.97 2.08
CA VAL A 234 1.76 -6.15 2.88
C VAL A 234 1.11 -5.92 4.25
N PRO A 235 1.79 -6.20 5.38
CA PRO A 235 1.20 -6.02 6.71
C PRO A 235 0.82 -4.57 7.03
N THR A 236 1.51 -3.59 6.45
CA THR A 236 1.28 -2.18 6.76
C THR A 236 1.54 -1.31 5.54
N VAL A 237 0.59 -0.40 5.26
CA VAL A 237 0.79 0.73 4.35
C VAL A 237 0.94 1.98 5.22
N ARG A 238 1.95 2.79 4.95
CA ARG A 238 2.22 4.00 5.75
C ARG A 238 1.70 5.26 5.06
N GLY A 239 1.08 6.12 5.85
CA GLY A 239 0.63 7.45 5.48
C GLY A 239 1.49 8.53 6.11
N VAL A 240 1.61 9.66 5.43
CA VAL A 240 2.15 10.90 5.99
C VAL A 240 1.17 12.03 5.70
N LEU A 241 0.62 12.66 6.73
CA LEU A 241 -0.17 13.89 6.58
C LEU A 241 0.73 15.09 6.86
N THR A 242 0.77 16.06 5.95
CA THR A 242 1.66 17.22 6.11
C THR A 242 1.20 18.47 5.39
N ASP A 243 1.56 19.64 5.92
CA ASP A 243 1.50 20.93 5.21
C ASP A 243 2.90 21.51 4.94
N GLY A 244 3.93 20.69 5.07
CA GLY A 244 5.36 21.04 5.02
C GLY A 244 5.90 21.71 6.28
N THR A 245 5.04 22.14 7.20
CA THR A 245 5.45 22.68 8.51
C THR A 245 5.11 21.75 9.66
N ARG A 246 4.13 20.87 9.48
CA ARG A 246 3.76 19.81 10.42
C ARG A 246 3.67 18.49 9.70
N PHE A 247 4.17 17.44 10.33
CA PHE A 247 4.15 16.07 9.80
C PHE A 247 3.53 15.14 10.83
N ARG A 248 2.61 14.29 10.38
CA ARG A 248 2.07 13.16 11.16
C ARG A 248 2.24 11.88 10.36
N PHE A 249 2.80 10.86 10.98
CA PHE A 249 2.94 9.54 10.40
C PHE A 249 1.78 8.65 10.84
N VAL A 250 1.26 7.85 9.93
CA VAL A 250 0.09 6.99 10.15
C VAL A 250 0.39 5.59 9.65
N ASP A 251 0.20 4.56 10.48
CA ASP A 251 0.27 3.17 10.05
C ASP A 251 -1.14 2.62 9.87
N TYR A 252 -1.41 2.09 8.67
CA TYR A 252 -2.61 1.33 8.37
C TYR A 252 -2.26 -0.16 8.29
N ASN A 253 -2.93 -0.97 9.11
CA ASN A 253 -2.87 -2.42 9.05
C ASN A 253 -4.27 -3.00 9.01
N SER A 254 -4.73 -3.36 7.80
CA SER A 254 -5.96 -4.14 7.60
C SER A 254 -7.21 -3.56 8.28
N GLY A 255 -7.37 -2.25 8.28
CA GLY A 255 -8.51 -1.55 8.90
C GLY A 255 -8.22 -1.04 10.32
N THR A 256 -7.02 -1.27 10.86
CA THR A 256 -6.54 -0.65 12.09
C THR A 256 -5.63 0.53 11.75
N ILE A 257 -5.81 1.64 12.45
CA ILE A 257 -4.97 2.85 12.32
C ILE A 257 -4.18 3.08 13.60
N SER A 258 -2.92 3.47 13.45
CA SER A 258 -2.15 4.14 14.50
C SER A 258 -1.49 5.41 13.97
N GLN A 259 -1.24 6.40 14.83
CA GLN A 259 -0.67 7.68 14.41
C GLN A 259 0.38 8.22 15.37
N SER A 260 1.38 8.91 14.83
CA SER A 260 2.42 9.56 15.63
C SER A 260 1.94 10.88 16.23
N ASP A 261 2.75 11.41 17.13
CA ASP A 261 2.73 12.83 17.46
C ASP A 261 3.02 13.70 16.22
N VAL A 262 2.75 15.00 16.34
CA VAL A 262 3.03 15.99 15.28
C VAL A 262 4.48 16.46 15.37
N TYR A 263 5.23 16.25 14.29
CA TYR A 263 6.57 16.79 14.11
C TYR A 263 6.49 18.16 13.45
N SER A 264 6.92 19.20 14.16
CA SER A 264 6.90 20.57 13.65
C SER A 264 8.26 20.95 13.06
N VAL A 265 8.22 21.68 11.95
CA VAL A 265 9.39 22.23 11.25
C VAL A 265 9.51 23.70 11.61
N ASP A 266 10.69 24.09 12.07
CA ASP A 266 11.02 25.50 12.28
C ASP A 266 11.44 26.11 10.95
N THR A 267 10.60 26.96 10.38
CA THR A 267 10.81 27.57 9.07
C THR A 267 11.41 28.98 9.15
N ASN A 268 11.92 29.40 10.31
CA ASN A 268 12.45 30.75 10.52
C ASN A 268 13.72 31.01 9.71
N ASN A 269 14.56 29.98 9.56
CA ASN A 269 15.75 30.03 8.72
C ASN A 269 16.14 28.62 8.26
N TYR A 270 16.97 28.56 7.22
CA TYR A 270 17.41 27.31 6.61
C TYR A 270 18.01 26.29 7.60
N GLN A 271 18.84 26.75 8.55
CA GLN A 271 19.50 25.86 9.51
C GLN A 271 18.49 25.23 10.47
N ALA A 272 17.50 26.01 10.92
CA ALA A 272 16.41 25.53 11.77
C ALA A 272 15.50 24.56 11.01
N THR A 273 15.19 24.86 9.75
CA THR A 273 14.43 23.97 8.86
C THR A 273 15.15 22.65 8.69
N ALA A 274 16.44 22.69 8.34
CA ALA A 274 17.26 21.49 8.17
C ALA A 274 17.36 20.66 9.46
N ALA A 275 17.55 21.30 10.61
CA ALA A 275 17.64 20.62 11.90
C ALA A 275 16.34 19.89 12.28
N THR A 276 15.18 20.52 12.04
CA THR A 276 13.86 19.97 12.36
C THR A 276 13.35 18.98 11.30
N MET A 277 13.73 19.15 10.03
CA MET A 277 13.42 18.20 8.95
C MET A 277 14.23 16.92 9.04
N LYS A 278 15.43 16.95 9.63
CA LYS A 278 16.28 15.77 9.75
C LYS A 278 15.59 14.56 10.41
N PRO A 279 15.00 14.66 11.61
CA PRO A 279 14.29 13.54 12.21
C PRO A 279 13.08 13.08 11.37
N ILE A 280 12.38 14.00 10.70
CA ILE A 280 11.28 13.66 9.77
C ILE A 280 11.78 12.81 8.61
N CYS A 281 12.92 13.19 8.00
CA CYS A 281 13.58 12.41 6.97
C CYS A 281 14.05 11.03 7.49
N GLU A 282 14.53 10.94 8.72
CA GLU A 282 14.95 9.67 9.35
C GLU A 282 13.76 8.71 9.56
N ILE A 283 12.59 9.23 9.95
CA ILE A 283 11.36 8.45 10.05
C ILE A 283 10.86 8.03 8.65
N PHE A 284 10.87 8.95 7.69
CA PHE A 284 10.48 8.64 6.32
C PHE A 284 11.42 7.58 5.71
N PHE A 285 12.72 7.64 6.00
CA PHE A 285 13.66 6.62 5.56
C PHE A 285 13.37 5.26 6.19
N ALA A 286 13.10 5.20 7.49
CA ALA A 286 12.65 3.97 8.15
C ALA A 286 11.37 3.40 7.53
N SER A 287 10.44 4.28 7.14
CA SER A 287 9.21 3.92 6.43
C SER A 287 9.45 3.25 5.08
N LEU A 288 10.39 3.77 4.30
CA LEU A 288 10.80 3.13 3.05
C LEU A 288 11.45 1.78 3.29
N LEU A 289 12.27 1.65 4.35
CA LEU A 289 12.97 0.41 4.67
C LEU A 289 12.00 -0.69 5.15
N GLU A 290 11.05 -0.36 6.01
CA GLU A 290 9.99 -1.28 6.45
C GLU A 290 9.09 -1.68 5.28
N GLY A 291 8.67 -0.71 4.46
CA GLY A 291 7.90 -0.97 3.24
C GLY A 291 8.67 -1.84 2.25
N TRP A 292 9.98 -1.62 2.07
CA TRP A 292 10.84 -2.46 1.26
C TRP A 292 10.83 -3.90 1.75
N LYS A 293 11.10 -4.13 3.04
CA LYS A 293 11.09 -5.46 3.66
C LYS A 293 9.75 -6.16 3.45
N HIS A 294 8.65 -5.53 3.84
CA HIS A 294 7.31 -6.10 3.72
C HIS A 294 6.91 -6.37 2.26
N GLY A 295 7.26 -5.46 1.36
CA GLY A 295 7.03 -5.65 -0.06
C GLY A 295 7.78 -6.87 -0.60
N LEU A 296 9.06 -7.04 -0.27
CA LEU A 296 9.84 -8.23 -0.66
C LEU A 296 9.23 -9.52 -0.11
N GLU A 297 8.79 -9.52 1.15
CA GLU A 297 8.11 -10.67 1.78
C GLU A 297 6.81 -11.03 1.04
N ALA A 298 6.00 -10.03 0.69
CA ALA A 298 4.77 -10.22 -0.08
C ALA A 298 5.05 -10.78 -1.48
N TYR A 299 6.06 -10.26 -2.18
CA TYR A 299 6.50 -10.79 -3.49
C TYR A 299 6.95 -12.25 -3.38
N ARG A 300 7.76 -12.57 -2.37
CA ARG A 300 8.21 -13.94 -2.13
C ARG A 300 7.04 -14.88 -1.84
N ALA A 301 6.11 -14.49 -0.96
CA ALA A 301 4.94 -15.30 -0.63
C ALA A 301 4.08 -15.58 -1.87
N ARG A 302 3.87 -14.58 -2.72
CA ARG A 302 3.17 -14.74 -4.00
C ARG A 302 3.87 -15.74 -4.91
N LEU A 303 5.21 -15.65 -5.04
CA LEU A 303 5.99 -16.58 -5.86
C LEU A 303 5.90 -18.02 -5.35
N LEU A 304 6.00 -18.24 -4.04
CA LEU A 304 5.84 -19.57 -3.44
C LEU A 304 4.45 -20.17 -3.73
N THR A 305 3.41 -19.33 -3.72
CA THR A 305 2.04 -19.76 -4.08
C THR A 305 1.95 -20.15 -5.55
N GLN A 306 2.62 -19.41 -6.44
CA GLN A 306 2.66 -19.72 -7.87
C GLN A 306 3.45 -21.00 -8.16
N GLU A 307 4.54 -21.27 -7.45
CA GLU A 307 5.30 -22.51 -7.58
C GLU A 307 4.46 -23.75 -7.25
N LEU A 308 3.62 -23.67 -6.21
CA LEU A 308 2.68 -24.76 -5.86
C LEU A 308 1.69 -25.06 -7.00
N THR A 309 1.34 -24.05 -7.81
CA THR A 309 0.47 -24.21 -8.99
C THR A 309 1.20 -24.69 -10.24
N GLY A 310 2.50 -25.00 -10.14
CA GLY A 310 3.31 -25.47 -11.27
C GLY A 310 3.80 -24.36 -12.21
N ALA A 311 3.53 -23.10 -11.90
CA ALA A 311 4.07 -21.95 -12.62
C ALA A 311 5.53 -21.74 -12.22
N ARG A 312 6.45 -22.27 -13.03
CA ARG A 312 7.90 -22.31 -12.78
C ARG A 312 8.50 -20.90 -12.60
N ARG A 313 9.38 -20.71 -11.60
CA ARG A 313 10.53 -19.78 -11.70
C ARG A 313 11.68 -20.04 -10.72
N ALA A 314 12.91 -20.05 -11.25
CA ALA A 314 14.15 -20.21 -10.49
C ALA A 314 14.65 -18.89 -9.85
N SER A 315 13.81 -18.24 -9.03
CA SER A 315 14.19 -16.97 -8.36
C SER A 315 13.93 -16.92 -6.86
N ALA A 316 13.34 -17.97 -6.26
CA ALA A 316 12.96 -17.97 -4.85
C ALA A 316 14.16 -17.73 -3.91
N THR A 317 15.34 -18.27 -4.25
CA THR A 317 16.58 -18.10 -3.47
C THR A 317 17.06 -16.65 -3.46
N GLU A 318 17.03 -15.95 -4.60
CA GLU A 318 17.40 -14.55 -4.68
C GLU A 318 16.40 -13.68 -3.91
N TRP A 319 15.10 -13.90 -4.07
CA TRP A 319 14.10 -13.16 -3.27
C TRP A 319 14.29 -13.40 -1.77
N GLN A 320 14.63 -14.62 -1.37
CA GLN A 320 14.96 -14.94 0.02
C GLN A 320 16.19 -14.18 0.51
N ALA A 321 17.28 -14.18 -0.26
CA ALA A 321 18.50 -13.46 0.11
C ALA A 321 18.27 -11.94 0.18
N ALA A 322 17.44 -11.38 -0.71
CA ALA A 322 17.04 -9.98 -0.64
C ALA A 322 16.22 -9.67 0.62
N CYS A 323 15.30 -10.56 1.02
CA CYS A 323 14.54 -10.42 2.26
C CYS A 323 15.46 -10.45 3.49
N ILE A 324 16.41 -11.39 3.55
CA ILE A 324 17.37 -11.50 4.66
C ILE A 324 18.15 -10.18 4.82
N ALA A 325 18.72 -9.66 3.73
CA ALA A 325 19.46 -8.40 3.77
C ALA A 325 18.57 -7.20 4.20
N ALA A 326 17.30 -7.16 3.78
CA ALA A 326 16.35 -6.12 4.19
C ALA A 326 16.00 -6.21 5.68
N VAL A 327 15.82 -7.43 6.22
CA VAL A 327 15.58 -7.69 7.65
C VAL A 327 16.79 -7.27 8.47
N GLU A 328 18.00 -7.64 8.04
CA GLU A 328 19.24 -7.24 8.71
C GLU A 328 19.45 -5.73 8.71
N ALA A 329 19.14 -5.06 7.58
CA ALA A 329 19.19 -3.61 7.49
C ALA A 329 18.25 -2.93 8.50
N LEU A 330 17.01 -3.41 8.60
CA LEU A 330 16.02 -2.86 9.52
C LEU A 330 16.39 -3.13 10.99
N LYS A 331 16.89 -4.33 11.28
CA LYS A 331 17.38 -4.69 12.61
C LYS A 331 18.54 -3.77 13.03
N LEU A 332 19.55 -3.63 12.17
CA LEU A 332 20.68 -2.75 12.44
C LEU A 332 20.24 -1.28 12.61
N ALA A 333 19.25 -0.84 11.84
CA ALA A 333 18.69 0.50 11.96
C ALA A 333 18.00 0.75 13.30
N SER A 334 17.25 -0.22 13.81
CA SER A 334 16.53 -0.12 15.09
C SER A 334 17.43 -0.30 16.32
N GLU A 335 18.55 -1.00 16.17
CA GLU A 335 19.49 -1.32 17.27
C GLU A 335 20.77 -0.44 17.23
N MET A 336 20.75 0.71 16.55
CA MET A 336 21.96 1.54 16.39
C MET A 336 22.53 2.02 17.73
N ASN A 337 23.84 1.87 17.88
CA ASN A 337 24.62 2.44 18.97
C ASN A 337 24.84 3.95 18.72
N PRO A 338 24.46 4.83 19.66
CA PRO A 338 24.65 6.27 19.53
C PRO A 338 26.10 6.70 19.24
N ALA A 339 27.09 5.96 19.73
CA ALA A 339 28.52 6.23 19.54
C ALA A 339 28.99 5.97 18.09
N ASP A 340 28.38 5.01 17.40
CA ASP A 340 28.81 4.52 16.08
C ASP A 340 27.79 4.76 14.96
N LYS A 341 26.78 5.60 15.22
CA LYS A 341 25.60 5.77 14.37
C LYS A 341 25.89 6.09 12.90
N ASP A 342 26.94 6.86 12.59
CA ASP A 342 27.27 7.17 11.18
C ASP A 342 27.87 5.96 10.44
N ARG A 343 28.69 5.16 11.13
CA ARG A 343 29.22 3.91 10.59
C ARG A 343 28.08 2.92 10.35
N GLN A 344 27.26 2.69 11.37
CA GLN A 344 26.13 1.75 11.27
C GLN A 344 25.10 2.20 10.22
N ALA A 345 24.86 3.50 10.06
CA ALA A 345 24.00 4.01 9.00
C ALA A 345 24.56 3.72 7.60
N LYS A 346 25.87 3.72 7.40
CA LYS A 346 26.50 3.29 6.14
C LYS A 346 26.32 1.78 5.93
N ASP A 347 26.44 0.99 6.97
CA ASP A 347 26.24 -0.46 6.91
C ASP A 347 24.77 -0.81 6.56
N VAL A 348 23.80 -0.05 7.09
CA VAL A 348 22.38 -0.15 6.69
C VAL A 348 22.21 0.10 5.18
N ILE A 349 22.86 1.15 4.64
CA ILE A 349 22.82 1.41 3.20
C ILE A 349 23.46 0.26 2.41
N ALA A 350 24.60 -0.27 2.85
CA ALA A 350 25.26 -1.39 2.18
C ALA A 350 24.34 -2.63 2.10
N LEU A 351 23.60 -2.93 3.18
CA LEU A 351 22.61 -4.02 3.20
C LEU A 351 21.42 -3.75 2.26
N ILE A 352 20.95 -2.50 2.19
CA ILE A 352 19.92 -2.11 1.20
C ILE A 352 20.44 -2.33 -0.22
N GLU A 353 21.67 -1.90 -0.52
CA GLU A 353 22.28 -2.07 -1.84
C GLU A 353 22.47 -3.54 -2.21
N GLN A 354 22.86 -4.38 -1.25
CA GLN A 354 22.94 -5.82 -1.41
C GLN A 354 21.55 -6.39 -1.76
N SER A 355 20.53 -6.05 -0.97
CA SER A 355 19.14 -6.49 -1.20
C SER A 355 18.65 -6.09 -2.60
N VAL A 356 18.82 -4.82 -2.98
CA VAL A 356 18.44 -4.28 -4.30
C VAL A 356 19.19 -4.98 -5.45
N THR A 357 20.48 -5.26 -5.28
CA THR A 357 21.31 -5.94 -6.28
C THR A 357 20.83 -7.37 -6.51
N VAL A 358 20.46 -8.08 -5.44
CA VAL A 358 19.93 -9.44 -5.54
C VAL A 358 18.59 -9.46 -6.28
N VAL A 359 17.66 -8.54 -5.95
CA VAL A 359 16.38 -8.41 -6.67
C VAL A 359 16.59 -8.11 -8.16
N GLN A 360 17.58 -7.28 -8.48
CA GLN A 360 17.92 -6.98 -9.87
C GLN A 360 18.37 -8.22 -10.64
N LYS A 361 19.22 -9.06 -10.04
CA LYS A 361 19.66 -10.33 -10.64
C LYS A 361 18.47 -11.28 -10.85
N ALA A 362 17.61 -11.42 -9.85
CA ALA A 362 16.41 -12.26 -9.92
C ALA A 362 15.51 -11.87 -11.10
N ARG A 363 15.30 -10.57 -11.31
CA ARG A 363 14.43 -10.06 -12.37
C ARG A 363 15.02 -10.26 -13.77
N LEU A 364 16.33 -10.01 -13.93
CA LEU A 364 16.99 -10.25 -15.22
C LEU A 364 16.93 -11.74 -15.59
N ALA A 365 17.17 -12.64 -14.64
CA ALA A 365 17.06 -14.07 -14.86
C ALA A 365 15.64 -14.51 -15.27
N GLY A 366 14.60 -13.84 -14.75
CA GLY A 366 13.21 -14.04 -15.18
C GLY A 366 12.94 -13.55 -16.60
N PHE A 367 13.39 -12.34 -16.94
CA PHE A 367 13.15 -11.71 -18.25
C PHE A 367 13.83 -12.46 -19.41
N TYR A 368 15.11 -12.84 -19.27
CA TYR A 368 15.83 -13.57 -20.32
C TYR A 368 15.24 -14.94 -20.63
N ARG A 369 14.53 -15.58 -19.67
CA ARG A 369 13.87 -16.86 -19.90
C ARG A 369 12.54 -16.72 -20.63
N GLU A 370 11.80 -15.63 -20.41
CA GLU A 370 10.59 -15.33 -21.19
C GLU A 370 10.96 -15.10 -22.65
N THR A 371 12.00 -14.31 -22.95
CA THR A 371 12.40 -14.02 -24.34
C THR A 371 12.99 -15.23 -25.06
N SER A 372 13.67 -16.14 -24.35
CA SER A 372 14.23 -17.37 -24.95
C SER A 372 13.17 -18.40 -25.31
N ALA A 373 12.00 -18.39 -24.66
CA ALA A 373 10.90 -19.30 -24.98
C ALA A 373 10.17 -18.91 -26.28
N TYR A 374 10.38 -17.69 -26.78
CA TYR A 374 9.83 -17.20 -28.06
C TYR A 374 10.82 -17.30 -29.23
N SER A 375 11.97 -17.96 -29.05
CA SER A 375 13.07 -18.01 -30.03
C SER A 375 13.25 -19.40 -30.68
N THR A 376 12.33 -20.34 -30.48
CA THR A 376 12.43 -21.71 -31.02
C THR A 376 11.37 -22.05 -32.07
N ASP A 377 10.77 -21.03 -32.70
CA ASP A 377 10.06 -21.13 -33.97
C ASP A 377 10.87 -20.39 -35.05
#